data_AF-A0A848L7P7-F1
#
_entry.id   AF-A0A848L7P7-F1
#
_cell.length_a   1.000
_cell.length_b   1.000
_cell.length_c   1.000
_cell.angle_alpha   90.00
_cell.angle_beta   90.00
_cell.angle_gamma   90.00
#
_symmetry.space_group_name_H-M   'P 1'
#
loop_
_entity.id
_entity.type
_entity.pdbx_description
1 polymer ?
#
loop_
_entity_poly.entity_id
_entity_poly.type
_entity_poly.pdbx_seq_one_letter_code
_entity_poly.pdbx_strand_id
1 'polypeptide(L)'
;MTAPRRDATPPAVLGTPLTDAATKVLLLGSGELGKEVAIAFQRLGVEVIAVDRYADAPAQHVAHHSAVIDMTDPDQVIDVVEKFQPDFVVPEIEAIATDALVEVERRGLAEVIPTAHAVVTTMNREGIRRLADEQLGLPVSPYLFVDSLDELTEAAGEIGFPCVVKPVMSSSGKGQSIVRSADEVPAAWETATTGARVASTRLIVEGYIEFDYEITLLTVRAIDPATGRLSTHFCAPIGHFQVNGDYVESWQPHEMNSFALGSATSIAARIATALGDGKLGGRGIFGVELFVKGDDVYFSEVSPRPHDTGLVTLATQRLSEFEMHARAILGLPVDVTLASPGASAVIYGQLDEKGIGFTNVAAALAIPETDIRLFGKPESFHRRRMGVVTATADDVATARKRAVAAASLVNPVSTADGKDAAEATAVATVVAPPSPTAKQSLVKPPAGQEAPSPDEPTEPYPVMQATQAHPSPSHQPRPTGPTPAGPAPAGPAPVNPQGAGPNPQGPPPGAPRPVAPGVGQPPSVQPSRQRPPQGPNAGPNAGPPNSPLPNGRTPMVQPHRPGPPAGAAGRGPNGAAQAGPGPSGPRRPVPPSAGSR
;
A
#
# COMPACT_ATOMS: atom_id res chain seq x y z
N MET A 1 -27.31 -17.51 16.44
CA MET A 1 -26.06 -17.30 17.19
C MET A 1 -25.10 -16.59 16.27
N THR A 2 -24.52 -15.46 16.67
CA THR A 2 -23.39 -14.87 15.95
C THR A 2 -22.18 -15.78 16.12
N ALA A 3 -21.38 -15.97 15.07
CA ALA A 3 -20.06 -16.56 15.21
C ALA A 3 -19.21 -15.66 16.15
N PRO A 4 -18.25 -16.22 16.92
CA PRO A 4 -17.27 -15.39 17.61
C PRO A 4 -16.47 -14.59 16.56
N ARG A 5 -16.22 -13.30 16.83
CA ARG A 5 -15.40 -12.45 15.95
C ARG A 5 -14.05 -13.12 15.77
N ARG A 6 -13.65 -13.36 14.52
CA ARG A 6 -12.36 -13.98 14.15
C ARG A 6 -11.28 -12.98 14.54
N ASP A 7 -10.60 -13.21 15.67
CA ASP A 7 -9.56 -12.30 16.18
C ASP A 7 -8.44 -12.16 15.13
N ALA A 8 -8.03 -10.93 14.83
CA ALA A 8 -7.00 -10.62 13.83
C ALA A 8 -5.71 -11.38 14.13
N THR A 9 -5.44 -12.44 13.36
CA THR A 9 -4.41 -13.44 13.68
C THR A 9 -3.77 -13.95 12.40
N PRO A 10 -2.44 -13.82 12.22
CA PRO A 10 -1.73 -14.40 11.09
C PRO A 10 -1.95 -15.93 10.95
N PRO A 11 -1.89 -16.47 9.72
CA PRO A 11 -2.06 -17.89 9.50
C PRO A 11 -0.85 -18.66 10.01
N ALA A 12 -1.06 -19.62 10.93
CA ALA A 12 0.01 -20.47 11.45
C ALA A 12 0.61 -21.43 10.41
N VAL A 13 -0.09 -21.62 9.28
CA VAL A 13 0.33 -22.39 8.11
C VAL A 13 -0.14 -21.65 6.86
N LEU A 14 0.76 -21.41 5.90
CA LEU A 14 0.37 -21.02 4.55
C LEU A 14 0.05 -22.30 3.76
N GLY A 15 -1.21 -22.45 3.36
CA GLY A 15 -1.67 -23.63 2.63
C GLY A 15 -1.72 -23.42 1.12
N THR A 16 -1.45 -24.48 0.36
CA THR A 16 -1.29 -24.45 -1.09
C THR A 16 -2.56 -23.98 -1.82
N PRO A 17 -2.47 -23.08 -2.83
CA PRO A 17 -3.63 -22.62 -3.58
C PRO A 17 -4.35 -23.75 -4.32
N LEU A 18 -5.64 -23.56 -4.59
CA LEU A 18 -6.52 -24.51 -5.27
C LEU A 18 -6.68 -25.84 -4.48
N THR A 19 -6.57 -25.78 -3.15
CA THR A 19 -6.81 -26.92 -2.24
C THR A 19 -7.68 -26.50 -1.05
N ASP A 20 -8.27 -27.47 -0.36
CA ASP A 20 -9.09 -27.23 0.85
C ASP A 20 -8.32 -26.56 2.01
N ALA A 21 -6.98 -26.53 1.93
CA ALA A 21 -6.10 -25.89 2.91
C ALA A 21 -5.64 -24.48 2.51
N ALA A 22 -5.99 -24.01 1.30
CA ALA A 22 -5.46 -22.77 0.72
C ALA A 22 -5.64 -21.55 1.64
N THR A 23 -4.56 -20.79 1.85
CA THR A 23 -4.66 -19.44 2.43
C THR A 23 -5.14 -18.48 1.36
N LYS A 24 -6.23 -17.74 1.61
CA LYS A 24 -6.95 -16.98 0.57
C LYS A 24 -6.98 -15.48 0.82
N VAL A 25 -6.67 -14.71 -0.22
CA VAL A 25 -6.76 -13.24 -0.24
C VAL A 25 -7.71 -12.79 -1.35
N LEU A 26 -8.66 -11.92 -1.00
CA LEU A 26 -9.54 -11.24 -1.95
C LEU A 26 -9.15 -9.76 -2.05
N LEU A 27 -8.76 -9.32 -3.25
CA LEU A 27 -8.44 -7.92 -3.55
C LEU A 27 -9.69 -7.20 -4.05
N LEU A 28 -10.08 -6.09 -3.41
CA LEU A 28 -11.15 -5.20 -3.89
C LEU A 28 -10.52 -3.99 -4.59
N GLY A 29 -10.58 -3.98 -5.92
CA GLY A 29 -9.76 -3.14 -6.77
C GLY A 29 -8.58 -3.95 -7.33
N SER A 30 -8.52 -4.06 -8.65
CA SER A 30 -7.54 -4.90 -9.38
C SER A 30 -6.63 -4.06 -10.28
N GLY A 31 -6.30 -2.84 -9.83
CA GLY A 31 -5.41 -1.91 -10.51
C GLY A 31 -3.94 -2.34 -10.52
N GLU A 32 -3.04 -1.43 -10.90
CA GLU A 32 -1.60 -1.70 -10.97
C GLU A 32 -0.95 -2.06 -9.61
N LEU A 33 -1.42 -1.46 -8.51
CA LEU A 33 -0.92 -1.75 -7.17
C LEU A 33 -1.35 -3.15 -6.75
N GLY A 34 -2.66 -3.42 -6.78
CA GLY A 34 -3.24 -4.76 -6.60
C GLY A 34 -2.62 -5.85 -7.48
N LYS A 35 -2.08 -5.52 -8.67
CA LYS A 35 -1.34 -6.47 -9.51
C LYS A 35 -0.01 -6.90 -8.88
N GLU A 36 0.79 -5.95 -8.41
CA GLU A 36 2.05 -6.26 -7.73
C GLU A 36 1.79 -6.89 -6.34
N VAL A 37 0.69 -6.52 -5.65
CA VAL A 37 0.21 -7.23 -4.44
C VAL A 37 -0.16 -8.68 -4.74
N ALA A 38 -0.91 -8.92 -5.83
CA ALA A 38 -1.23 -10.28 -6.28
C ALA A 38 0.04 -11.09 -6.61
N ILE A 39 1.04 -10.48 -7.26
CA ILE A 39 2.35 -11.10 -7.53
C ILE A 39 3.10 -11.40 -6.22
N ALA A 40 3.06 -10.50 -5.24
CA ALA A 40 3.68 -10.72 -3.92
C ALA A 40 3.04 -11.89 -3.16
N PHE A 41 1.71 -12.05 -3.24
CA PHE A 41 1.00 -13.19 -2.68
C PHE A 41 1.25 -14.50 -3.46
N GLN A 42 1.24 -14.46 -4.80
CA GLN A 42 1.62 -15.58 -5.67
C GLN A 42 3.01 -16.13 -5.31
N ARG A 43 4.01 -15.24 -5.10
CA ARG A 43 5.38 -15.61 -4.67
C ARG A 43 5.44 -16.35 -3.33
N LEU A 44 4.43 -16.22 -2.48
CA LEU A 44 4.32 -16.88 -1.17
C LEU A 44 3.39 -18.10 -1.18
N GLY A 45 2.82 -18.47 -2.34
CA GLY A 45 1.89 -19.60 -2.44
C GLY A 45 0.52 -19.31 -1.82
N VAL A 46 0.05 -18.07 -1.90
CA VAL A 46 -1.28 -17.65 -1.44
C VAL A 46 -2.27 -17.61 -2.62
N GLU A 47 -3.50 -18.08 -2.40
CA GLU A 47 -4.56 -18.05 -3.39
C GLU A 47 -5.14 -16.62 -3.48
N VAL A 48 -5.24 -16.08 -4.70
CA VAL A 48 -5.63 -14.69 -4.94
C VAL A 48 -6.90 -14.61 -5.78
N ILE A 49 -7.89 -13.89 -5.26
CA ILE A 49 -9.14 -13.54 -5.92
C ILE A 49 -9.11 -12.05 -6.24
N ALA A 50 -9.10 -11.67 -7.52
CA ALA A 50 -9.02 -10.27 -7.95
C ALA A 50 -10.39 -9.73 -8.40
N VAL A 51 -10.91 -8.75 -7.66
CA VAL A 51 -12.23 -8.15 -7.90
C VAL A 51 -12.07 -6.71 -8.42
N ASP A 52 -12.86 -6.32 -9.42
CA ASP A 52 -12.97 -4.94 -9.89
C ASP A 52 -14.35 -4.67 -10.50
N ARG A 53 -14.62 -3.42 -10.91
CA ARG A 53 -15.83 -3.02 -11.65
C ARG A 53 -15.75 -3.25 -13.16
N TYR A 54 -14.68 -3.87 -13.64
CA TYR A 54 -14.47 -4.21 -15.05
C TYR A 54 -13.68 -5.52 -15.19
N ALA A 55 -13.87 -6.19 -16.33
CA ALA A 55 -13.10 -7.37 -16.72
C ALA A 55 -11.70 -6.99 -17.22
N ASP A 56 -10.78 -7.96 -17.19
CA ASP A 56 -9.40 -7.82 -17.63
C ASP A 56 -8.67 -6.66 -16.92
N ALA A 57 -8.97 -6.48 -15.62
CA ALA A 57 -8.26 -5.53 -14.77
C ALA A 57 -6.84 -6.06 -14.46
N PRO A 58 -5.81 -5.18 -14.34
CA PRO A 58 -4.40 -5.58 -14.24
C PRO A 58 -4.06 -6.73 -13.27
N ALA A 59 -4.69 -6.80 -12.09
CA ALA A 59 -4.47 -7.88 -11.11
C ALA A 59 -5.18 -9.19 -11.47
N GLN A 60 -6.30 -9.14 -12.21
CA GLN A 60 -7.01 -10.33 -12.69
C GLN A 60 -6.14 -11.16 -13.65
N HIS A 61 -5.19 -10.54 -14.35
CA HIS A 61 -4.23 -11.20 -15.23
C HIS A 61 -3.24 -12.13 -14.50
N VAL A 62 -3.13 -12.00 -13.17
CA VAL A 62 -2.17 -12.72 -12.31
C VAL A 62 -2.85 -13.35 -11.08
N ALA A 63 -4.18 -13.41 -11.07
CA ALA A 63 -4.96 -14.01 -9.99
C ALA A 63 -5.31 -15.48 -10.28
N HIS A 64 -5.69 -16.22 -9.24
CA HIS A 64 -6.22 -17.57 -9.39
C HIS A 64 -7.69 -17.54 -9.85
N HIS A 65 -8.43 -16.56 -9.33
CA HIS A 65 -9.84 -16.30 -9.64
C HIS A 65 -10.07 -14.80 -9.82
N SER A 66 -11.13 -14.44 -10.53
CA SER A 66 -11.58 -13.05 -10.66
C SER A 66 -13.10 -12.92 -10.51
N ALA A 67 -13.54 -11.71 -10.22
CA ALA A 67 -14.95 -11.34 -10.26
C ALA A 67 -15.10 -9.89 -10.77
N VAL A 68 -16.22 -9.64 -11.44
CA VAL A 68 -16.62 -8.29 -11.86
C VAL A 68 -17.93 -7.97 -11.16
N ILE A 69 -17.92 -6.96 -10.29
CA ILE A 69 -19.08 -6.52 -9.50
C ILE A 69 -19.09 -4.99 -9.41
N ASP A 70 -20.23 -4.41 -9.06
CA ASP A 70 -20.21 -3.05 -8.51
C ASP A 70 -19.70 -3.12 -7.06
N MET A 71 -18.49 -2.62 -6.80
CA MET A 71 -17.93 -2.61 -5.43
C MET A 71 -18.54 -1.52 -4.55
N THR A 72 -19.36 -0.62 -5.09
CA THR A 72 -20.17 0.34 -4.31
C THR A 72 -21.53 -0.22 -3.90
N ASP A 73 -21.91 -1.39 -4.41
CA ASP A 73 -23.07 -2.17 -3.95
C ASP A 73 -22.65 -3.05 -2.76
N PRO A 74 -23.23 -2.85 -1.55
CA PRO A 74 -22.84 -3.61 -0.36
C PRO A 74 -23.22 -5.09 -0.43
N ASP A 75 -24.31 -5.44 -1.11
CA ASP A 75 -24.77 -6.83 -1.21
C ASP A 75 -23.84 -7.61 -2.14
N GLN A 76 -23.41 -7.02 -3.27
CA GLN A 76 -22.41 -7.64 -4.16
C GLN A 76 -21.04 -7.83 -3.49
N VAL A 77 -20.62 -6.91 -2.62
CA VAL A 77 -19.37 -7.04 -1.84
C VAL A 77 -19.49 -8.17 -0.80
N ILE A 78 -20.64 -8.35 -0.18
CA ILE A 78 -20.89 -9.46 0.75
C ILE A 78 -20.95 -10.80 -0.01
N ASP A 79 -21.70 -10.87 -1.11
CA ASP A 79 -21.85 -12.08 -1.94
C ASP A 79 -20.51 -12.59 -2.47
N VAL A 80 -19.61 -11.71 -2.92
CA VAL A 80 -18.29 -12.15 -3.42
C VAL A 80 -17.40 -12.70 -2.31
N VAL A 81 -17.48 -12.15 -1.09
CA VAL A 81 -16.75 -12.66 0.08
C VAL A 81 -17.34 -13.99 0.55
N GLU A 82 -18.66 -14.13 0.62
CA GLU A 82 -19.32 -15.41 0.97
C GLU A 82 -19.05 -16.51 -0.06
N LYS A 83 -18.99 -16.18 -1.35
CA LYS A 83 -18.71 -17.10 -2.45
C LYS A 83 -17.31 -17.69 -2.41
N PHE A 84 -16.27 -16.87 -2.18
CA PHE A 84 -14.88 -17.30 -2.25
C PHE A 84 -14.28 -17.69 -0.90
N GLN A 85 -14.89 -17.26 0.21
CA GLN A 85 -14.48 -17.53 1.59
C GLN A 85 -12.99 -17.21 1.85
N PRO A 86 -12.55 -15.96 1.61
CA PRO A 86 -11.17 -15.56 1.83
C PRO A 86 -10.83 -15.49 3.33
N ASP A 87 -9.55 -15.67 3.67
CA ASP A 87 -9.06 -15.34 5.01
C ASP A 87 -8.90 -13.82 5.19
N PHE A 88 -8.49 -13.14 4.12
CA PHE A 88 -8.21 -11.70 4.10
C PHE A 88 -8.96 -10.98 2.96
N VAL A 89 -9.54 -9.83 3.27
CA VAL A 89 -10.04 -8.87 2.28
C VAL A 89 -9.15 -7.64 2.28
N VAL A 90 -8.60 -7.28 1.12
CA VAL A 90 -7.62 -6.19 0.95
C VAL A 90 -8.18 -5.13 -0.02
N PRO A 91 -8.63 -3.97 0.48
CA PRO A 91 -9.09 -2.86 -0.35
C PRO A 91 -7.94 -2.06 -0.97
N GLU A 92 -7.89 -2.02 -2.30
CA GLU A 92 -6.86 -1.34 -3.10
C GLU A 92 -7.32 0.02 -3.67
N ILE A 93 -8.60 0.40 -3.50
CA ILE A 93 -9.19 1.67 -3.97
C ILE A 93 -10.20 2.24 -2.97
N GLU A 94 -10.54 3.52 -3.10
CA GLU A 94 -11.48 4.22 -2.20
C GLU A 94 -12.96 4.01 -2.55
N ALA A 95 -13.25 3.56 -3.77
CA ALA A 95 -14.61 3.43 -4.29
C ALA A 95 -15.21 2.06 -3.97
N ILE A 96 -15.43 1.79 -2.68
CA ILE A 96 -15.96 0.52 -2.14
C ILE A 96 -17.04 0.84 -1.09
N ALA A 97 -18.06 -0.02 -0.98
CA ALA A 97 -19.05 -0.01 0.10
C ALA A 97 -18.38 -0.34 1.46
N THR A 98 -17.89 0.68 2.17
CA THR A 98 -17.13 0.51 3.42
C THR A 98 -17.95 -0.13 4.54
N ASP A 99 -19.26 0.14 4.60
CA ASP A 99 -20.19 -0.52 5.53
C ASP A 99 -20.27 -2.05 5.31
N ALA A 100 -20.13 -2.53 4.07
CA ALA A 100 -20.06 -3.96 3.78
C ALA A 100 -18.78 -4.60 4.36
N LEU A 101 -17.68 -3.86 4.43
CA LEU A 101 -16.45 -4.31 5.07
C LEU A 101 -16.56 -4.32 6.59
N VAL A 102 -17.25 -3.35 7.18
CA VAL A 102 -17.64 -3.39 8.60
C VAL A 102 -18.51 -4.63 8.88
N GLU A 103 -19.46 -4.96 8.00
CA GLU A 103 -20.31 -6.15 8.14
C GLU A 103 -19.52 -7.46 7.96
N VAL A 104 -18.60 -7.54 7.00
CA VAL A 104 -17.66 -8.67 6.80
C VAL A 104 -16.86 -8.95 8.08
N GLU A 105 -16.27 -7.91 8.67
CA GLU A 105 -15.47 -8.02 9.90
C GLU A 105 -16.34 -8.35 11.14
N ARG A 106 -17.55 -7.75 11.22
CA ARG A 106 -18.52 -7.99 12.31
C ARG A 106 -19.12 -9.40 12.27
N ARG A 107 -19.35 -9.94 11.06
CA ARG A 107 -19.78 -11.33 10.84
C ARG A 107 -18.64 -12.34 11.00
N GLY A 108 -17.38 -11.88 10.93
CA GLY A 108 -16.19 -12.72 11.00
C GLY A 108 -15.95 -13.55 9.73
N LEU A 109 -16.41 -13.07 8.57
CA LEU A 109 -16.23 -13.77 7.28
C LEU A 109 -14.75 -13.81 6.87
N ALA A 110 -14.06 -12.67 7.00
CA ALA A 110 -12.63 -12.49 6.71
C ALA A 110 -12.02 -11.42 7.63
N GLU A 111 -10.70 -11.37 7.75
CA GLU A 111 -9.99 -10.22 8.32
C GLU A 111 -9.89 -9.11 7.24
N VAL A 112 -10.47 -7.93 7.51
CA VAL A 112 -10.35 -6.77 6.61
C VAL A 112 -9.03 -6.06 6.89
N ILE A 113 -8.22 -5.89 5.85
CA ILE A 113 -6.90 -5.26 5.94
C ILE A 113 -7.01 -3.74 5.68
N PRO A 114 -6.30 -2.89 6.45
CA PRO A 114 -5.56 -3.23 7.67
C PRO A 114 -6.49 -3.35 8.89
N THR A 115 -7.65 -2.65 8.88
CA THR A 115 -8.88 -2.92 9.66
C THR A 115 -10.07 -2.35 8.88
N ALA A 116 -11.32 -2.78 9.15
CA ALA A 116 -12.49 -2.13 8.58
C ALA A 116 -12.63 -0.66 9.07
N HIS A 117 -12.22 -0.37 10.30
CA HIS A 117 -12.14 1.00 10.83
C HIS A 117 -11.20 1.88 10.00
N ALA A 118 -10.00 1.40 9.66
CA ALA A 118 -9.03 2.15 8.87
C ALA A 118 -9.63 2.56 7.52
N VAL A 119 -10.28 1.61 6.86
CA VAL A 119 -10.93 1.77 5.56
C VAL A 119 -12.02 2.85 5.61
N VAL A 120 -12.97 2.74 6.54
CA VAL A 120 -14.03 3.76 6.75
C VAL A 120 -13.42 5.14 7.00
N THR A 121 -12.42 5.22 7.87
CA THR A 121 -11.84 6.49 8.30
C THR A 121 -11.01 7.16 7.21
N THR A 122 -10.27 6.43 6.37
CA THR A 122 -9.41 7.01 5.31
C THR A 122 -10.13 7.32 4.00
N MET A 123 -11.21 6.61 3.65
CA MET A 123 -11.92 6.84 2.39
C MET A 123 -12.80 8.09 2.40
N ASN A 124 -12.98 8.72 3.56
CA ASN A 124 -13.63 10.01 3.74
C ASN A 124 -12.64 11.01 4.37
N ARG A 125 -12.35 12.12 3.68
CA ARG A 125 -11.43 13.17 4.13
C ARG A 125 -11.80 13.77 5.48
N GLU A 126 -13.09 13.79 5.83
CA GLU A 126 -13.55 14.24 7.16
C GLU A 126 -13.13 13.27 8.27
N GLY A 127 -13.28 11.96 8.05
CA GLY A 127 -12.90 10.94 9.03
C GLY A 127 -11.41 11.02 9.38
N ILE A 128 -10.56 11.03 8.35
CA ILE A 128 -9.11 11.04 8.55
C ILE A 128 -8.58 12.38 9.03
N ARG A 129 -9.15 13.52 8.59
CA ARG A 129 -8.72 14.84 9.05
C ARG A 129 -9.08 15.07 10.52
N ARG A 130 -10.29 14.71 10.95
CA ARG A 130 -10.69 14.79 12.38
C ARG A 130 -9.93 13.78 13.25
N LEU A 131 -9.59 12.59 12.74
CA LEU A 131 -8.69 11.68 13.46
C LEU A 131 -7.30 12.30 13.65
N ALA A 132 -6.72 12.89 12.60
CA ALA A 132 -5.38 13.47 12.66
C ALA A 132 -5.31 14.70 13.57
N ASP A 133 -6.26 15.61 13.45
CA ASP A 133 -6.28 16.88 14.19
C ASP A 133 -6.93 16.74 15.58
N GLU A 134 -8.24 16.51 15.64
CA GLU A 134 -9.01 16.57 16.90
C GLU A 134 -8.61 15.48 17.91
N GLN A 135 -8.32 14.26 17.43
CA GLN A 135 -8.07 13.10 18.30
C GLN A 135 -6.57 12.86 18.55
N LEU A 136 -5.71 13.17 17.58
CA LEU A 136 -4.27 12.93 17.67
C LEU A 136 -3.43 14.21 17.84
N GLY A 137 -3.94 15.41 17.54
CA GLY A 137 -3.15 16.64 17.58
C GLY A 137 -1.90 16.53 16.70
N LEU A 138 -2.09 16.13 15.44
CA LEU A 138 -1.08 16.17 14.38
C LEU A 138 -1.17 17.53 13.69
N PRO A 139 -0.06 18.18 13.31
CA PRO A 139 -0.11 19.38 12.48
C PRO A 139 -0.77 19.06 11.14
N VAL A 140 -1.75 19.87 10.73
CA VAL A 140 -2.49 19.76 9.46
C VAL A 140 -2.63 21.14 8.82
N SER A 141 -3.05 21.21 7.56
CA SER A 141 -3.61 22.45 7.01
C SER A 141 -4.88 22.84 7.80
N PRO A 142 -5.09 24.12 8.14
CA PRO A 142 -6.36 24.61 8.69
C PRO A 142 -7.50 24.21 7.77
N TYR A 143 -8.66 23.81 8.30
CA TYR A 143 -9.73 23.25 7.48
C TYR A 143 -11.14 23.54 8.01
N LEU A 144 -12.10 23.57 7.09
CA LEU A 144 -13.54 23.61 7.36
C LEU A 144 -14.27 22.64 6.42
N PHE A 145 -15.43 22.14 6.85
CA PHE A 145 -16.33 21.32 6.03
C PHE A 145 -17.60 22.12 5.71
N VAL A 146 -18.08 21.97 4.47
CA VAL A 146 -19.21 22.76 3.94
C VAL A 146 -20.12 21.88 3.09
N ASP A 147 -21.43 22.09 3.19
CA ASP A 147 -22.47 21.37 2.45
C ASP A 147 -23.17 22.25 1.39
N SER A 148 -22.85 23.55 1.32
CA SER A 148 -23.40 24.52 0.36
C SER A 148 -22.37 25.53 -0.19
N LEU A 149 -22.72 26.21 -1.30
CA LEU A 149 -21.89 27.26 -1.91
C LEU A 149 -21.77 28.51 -1.00
N ASP A 150 -22.81 28.83 -0.25
CA ASP A 150 -22.81 29.97 0.68
C ASP A 150 -21.83 29.69 1.83
N GLU A 151 -21.93 28.49 2.45
CA GLU A 151 -20.94 28.01 3.43
C GLU A 151 -19.53 27.94 2.87
N LEU A 152 -19.34 27.48 1.63
CA LEU A 152 -18.02 27.49 0.98
C LEU A 152 -17.46 28.91 0.87
N THR A 153 -18.31 29.90 0.57
CA THR A 153 -17.91 31.31 0.41
C THR A 153 -17.51 31.91 1.76
N GLU A 154 -18.25 31.63 2.83
CA GLU A 154 -17.90 32.03 4.20
C GLU A 154 -16.62 31.33 4.69
N ALA A 155 -16.52 30.01 4.53
CA ALA A 155 -15.38 29.20 4.95
C ALA A 155 -14.09 29.55 4.21
N ALA A 156 -14.14 29.82 2.90
CA ALA A 156 -12.98 30.30 2.14
C ALA A 156 -12.55 31.71 2.59
N GLY A 157 -13.49 32.55 3.03
CA GLY A 157 -13.21 33.84 3.65
C GLY A 157 -12.53 33.74 5.02
N GLU A 158 -12.91 32.74 5.84
CA GLU A 158 -12.31 32.48 7.16
C GLU A 158 -10.92 31.83 7.06
N ILE A 159 -10.77 30.81 6.21
CA ILE A 159 -9.49 30.14 5.93
C ILE A 159 -8.49 31.09 5.24
N GLY A 160 -8.99 32.04 4.44
CA GLY A 160 -8.19 32.95 3.63
C GLY A 160 -7.69 32.33 2.33
N PHE A 161 -7.03 33.15 1.50
CA PHE A 161 -6.55 32.75 0.17
C PHE A 161 -5.01 32.82 0.09
N PRO A 162 -4.35 31.88 -0.63
CA PRO A 162 -4.95 30.76 -1.34
C PRO A 162 -5.45 29.64 -0.42
N CYS A 163 -6.49 28.94 -0.84
CA CYS A 163 -7.03 27.74 -0.20
C CYS A 163 -7.25 26.63 -1.23
N VAL A 164 -7.56 25.43 -0.77
CA VAL A 164 -7.77 24.23 -1.58
C VAL A 164 -9.14 23.63 -1.26
N VAL A 165 -10.02 23.58 -2.26
CA VAL A 165 -11.34 22.98 -2.15
C VAL A 165 -11.29 21.55 -2.70
N LYS A 166 -11.80 20.58 -1.97
CA LYS A 166 -11.83 19.15 -2.37
C LYS A 166 -13.18 18.50 -2.01
N PRO A 167 -13.70 17.53 -2.79
CA PRO A 167 -14.78 16.66 -2.34
C PRO A 167 -14.29 15.76 -1.18
N VAL A 168 -15.12 15.50 -0.17
CA VAL A 168 -14.69 14.61 0.94
C VAL A 168 -14.48 13.14 0.53
N MET A 169 -15.01 12.73 -0.63
CA MET A 169 -14.80 11.42 -1.25
C MET A 169 -14.25 11.55 -2.67
N SER A 170 -12.95 11.81 -2.81
CA SER A 170 -12.25 11.72 -4.11
C SER A 170 -10.78 11.33 -3.98
N SER A 171 -10.24 10.72 -5.03
CA SER A 171 -8.81 10.41 -5.21
C SER A 171 -8.27 10.91 -6.54
N SER A 172 -6.95 11.10 -6.60
CA SER A 172 -6.19 11.55 -7.77
C SER A 172 -6.64 12.93 -8.28
N GLY A 173 -6.65 13.92 -7.38
CA GLY A 173 -6.99 15.33 -7.69
C GLY A 173 -8.42 15.61 -8.17
N LYS A 174 -9.29 14.60 -8.32
CA LYS A 174 -10.60 14.78 -8.97
C LYS A 174 -11.53 15.65 -8.13
N GLY A 175 -12.03 16.72 -8.75
CA GLY A 175 -12.83 17.76 -8.10
C GLY A 175 -12.02 18.75 -7.25
N GLN A 176 -10.69 18.63 -7.18
CA GLN A 176 -9.87 19.57 -6.40
C GLN A 176 -9.64 20.88 -7.16
N SER A 177 -9.65 22.01 -6.45
CA SER A 177 -9.27 23.33 -6.98
C SER A 177 -8.39 24.08 -5.99
N ILE A 178 -7.34 24.75 -6.48
CA ILE A 178 -6.60 25.77 -5.72
C ILE A 178 -7.23 27.12 -6.03
N VAL A 179 -7.84 27.72 -5.02
CA VAL A 179 -8.63 28.95 -5.09
C VAL A 179 -7.79 30.11 -4.56
N ARG A 180 -7.62 31.17 -5.36
CA ARG A 180 -6.73 32.32 -5.07
C ARG A 180 -7.48 33.61 -4.73
N SER A 181 -8.77 33.67 -5.00
CA SER A 181 -9.65 34.79 -4.64
C SER A 181 -11.09 34.31 -4.46
N ALA A 182 -11.93 35.16 -3.85
CA ALA A 182 -13.35 34.90 -3.70
C ALA A 182 -14.08 34.69 -5.04
N ASP A 183 -13.63 35.33 -6.12
CA ASP A 183 -14.23 35.19 -7.45
C ASP A 183 -14.05 33.79 -8.06
N GLU A 184 -13.04 33.03 -7.62
CA GLU A 184 -12.79 31.64 -8.05
C GLU A 184 -13.68 30.62 -7.30
N VAL A 185 -14.33 31.00 -6.19
CA VAL A 185 -15.11 30.08 -5.32
C VAL A 185 -16.27 29.38 -6.04
N PRO A 186 -17.12 30.04 -6.85
CA PRO A 186 -18.23 29.36 -7.53
C PRO A 186 -17.77 28.30 -8.53
N ALA A 187 -16.64 28.54 -9.22
CA ALA A 187 -16.06 27.58 -10.15
C ALA A 187 -15.43 26.37 -9.42
N ALA A 188 -14.87 26.59 -8.22
CA ALA A 188 -14.39 25.51 -7.36
C ALA A 188 -15.54 24.64 -6.83
N TRP A 189 -16.68 25.24 -6.45
CA TRP A 189 -17.90 24.52 -6.07
C TRP A 189 -18.42 23.62 -7.20
N GLU A 190 -18.56 24.16 -8.41
CA GLU A 190 -18.99 23.40 -9.60
C GLU A 190 -18.00 22.26 -9.91
N THR A 191 -16.69 22.55 -9.89
CA THR A 191 -15.64 21.56 -10.14
C THR A 191 -15.67 20.41 -9.12
N ALA A 192 -15.86 20.72 -7.84
CA ALA A 192 -15.88 19.72 -6.78
C ALA A 192 -17.17 18.87 -6.80
N THR A 193 -18.33 19.50 -6.94
CA THR A 193 -19.63 18.80 -6.92
C THR A 193 -19.90 17.99 -8.19
N THR A 194 -19.33 18.37 -9.34
CA THR A 194 -19.46 17.60 -10.60
C THR A 194 -18.30 16.64 -10.87
N GLY A 195 -17.11 16.89 -10.31
CA GLY A 195 -15.89 16.10 -10.56
C GLY A 195 -15.70 14.86 -9.68
N ALA A 196 -16.53 14.67 -8.65
CA ALA A 196 -16.47 13.52 -7.76
C ALA A 196 -16.98 12.22 -8.43
N ARG A 197 -16.43 11.06 -8.03
CA ARG A 197 -16.87 9.74 -8.56
C ARG A 197 -18.22 9.27 -7.98
N VAL A 198 -18.62 9.87 -6.86
CA VAL A 198 -19.89 9.67 -6.15
C VAL A 198 -20.46 11.06 -5.90
N ALA A 199 -21.75 11.26 -6.15
CA ALA A 199 -22.39 12.56 -5.94
C ALA A 199 -22.46 12.88 -4.44
N SER A 200 -21.55 13.76 -3.98
CA SER A 200 -21.48 14.27 -2.61
C SER A 200 -21.42 15.79 -2.66
N THR A 201 -22.37 16.47 -2.01
CA THR A 201 -22.35 17.93 -1.84
C THR A 201 -21.36 18.39 -0.76
N ARG A 202 -20.95 17.47 0.13
CA ARG A 202 -20.04 17.76 1.24
C ARG A 202 -18.60 17.90 0.75
N LEU A 203 -18.00 19.06 1.00
CA LEU A 203 -16.64 19.42 0.63
C LEU A 203 -15.78 19.71 1.86
N ILE A 204 -14.46 19.70 1.68
CA ILE A 204 -13.48 20.27 2.60
C ILE A 204 -12.81 21.48 1.94
N VAL A 205 -12.61 22.53 2.73
CA VAL A 205 -11.79 23.70 2.42
C VAL A 205 -10.54 23.61 3.27
N GLU A 206 -9.35 23.66 2.68
CA GLU A 206 -8.07 23.60 3.38
C GLU A 206 -7.22 24.85 3.10
N GLY A 207 -6.57 25.41 4.11
CA GLY A 207 -5.57 26.47 3.93
C GLY A 207 -4.38 25.96 3.12
N TYR A 208 -3.94 26.72 2.12
CA TYR A 208 -2.84 26.29 1.25
C TYR A 208 -1.51 26.34 2.01
N ILE A 209 -0.85 25.18 2.15
CA ILE A 209 0.50 25.11 2.71
C ILE A 209 1.52 25.44 1.61
N GLU A 210 2.20 26.57 1.75
CA GLU A 210 3.42 26.87 1.01
C GLU A 210 4.59 26.01 1.52
N PHE A 211 4.64 24.74 1.10
CA PHE A 211 5.71 23.81 1.45
C PHE A 211 6.94 23.93 0.54
N ASP A 212 8.10 23.50 1.04
CA ASP A 212 9.33 23.36 0.24
C ASP A 212 9.28 22.09 -0.61
N TYR A 213 8.71 21.01 -0.07
CA TYR A 213 8.50 19.73 -0.76
C TYR A 213 7.38 18.87 -0.13
N GLU A 214 6.88 17.92 -0.92
CA GLU A 214 5.94 16.86 -0.52
C GLU A 214 6.66 15.50 -0.47
N ILE A 215 6.27 14.64 0.47
CA ILE A 215 6.73 13.24 0.56
C ILE A 215 5.60 12.27 0.87
N THR A 216 5.81 11.03 0.43
CA THR A 216 5.14 9.84 0.98
C THR A 216 6.11 9.12 1.91
N LEU A 217 5.77 9.00 3.20
CA LEU A 217 6.52 8.19 4.15
C LEU A 217 5.87 6.80 4.29
N LEU A 218 6.28 5.86 3.43
CA LEU A 218 5.80 4.48 3.46
C LEU A 218 6.10 3.82 4.82
N THR A 219 5.03 3.54 5.55
CA THR A 219 5.06 3.12 6.95
C THR A 219 4.48 1.72 7.08
N VAL A 220 5.30 0.74 7.44
CA VAL A 220 4.91 -0.68 7.50
C VAL A 220 4.58 -1.05 8.94
N ARG A 221 3.37 -1.56 9.17
CA ARG A 221 2.97 -2.15 10.45
C ARG A 221 2.97 -3.67 10.32
N ALA A 222 3.95 -4.32 10.94
CA ALA A 222 4.18 -5.77 10.84
C ALA A 222 4.51 -6.37 12.21
N ILE A 223 4.44 -7.70 12.32
CA ILE A 223 4.81 -8.38 13.55
C ILE A 223 6.33 -8.55 13.60
N ASP A 224 6.94 -8.02 14.65
CA ASP A 224 8.35 -8.26 14.95
C ASP A 224 8.52 -9.73 15.41
N PRO A 225 9.32 -10.56 14.71
CA PRO A 225 9.53 -11.96 15.09
C PRO A 225 10.28 -12.15 16.41
N ALA A 226 10.98 -11.12 16.93
CA ALA A 226 11.70 -11.21 18.20
C ALA A 226 10.77 -11.03 19.42
N THR A 227 9.73 -10.19 19.32
CA THR A 227 8.77 -9.94 20.41
C THR A 227 7.38 -10.53 20.19
N GLY A 228 7.03 -10.94 18.97
CA GLY A 228 5.68 -11.38 18.61
C GLY A 228 4.62 -10.26 18.64
N ARG A 229 5.06 -8.99 18.62
CA ARG A 229 4.17 -7.82 18.73
C ARG A 229 4.11 -7.04 17.43
N LEU A 230 2.98 -6.36 17.21
CA LEU A 230 2.82 -5.40 16.11
C LEU A 230 3.73 -4.19 16.34
N SER A 231 4.61 -3.94 15.37
CA SER A 231 5.67 -2.93 15.36
C SER A 231 5.56 -2.07 14.10
N THR A 232 6.08 -0.84 14.16
CA THR A 232 6.04 0.13 13.05
C THR A 232 7.45 0.35 12.52
N HIS A 233 7.62 0.23 11.21
CA HIS A 233 8.86 0.39 10.47
C HIS A 233 8.67 1.46 9.39
N PHE A 234 9.72 2.20 9.05
CA PHE A 234 9.67 3.27 8.06
C PHE A 234 10.64 2.98 6.91
N CYS A 235 10.17 3.15 5.69
CA CYS A 235 11.04 3.23 4.53
C CYS A 235 11.83 4.55 4.56
N ALA A 236 12.88 4.66 3.76
CA ALA A 236 13.46 5.98 3.47
C ALA A 236 12.39 6.87 2.80
N PRO A 237 12.32 8.19 3.09
CA PRO A 237 11.30 9.07 2.54
C PRO A 237 11.24 9.02 1.01
N ILE A 238 10.03 9.00 0.44
CA ILE A 238 9.81 9.04 -1.01
C ILE A 238 9.35 10.44 -1.38
N GLY A 239 10.17 11.16 -2.13
CA GLY A 239 9.79 12.43 -2.74
C GLY A 239 8.97 12.19 -4.00
N HIS A 240 8.08 13.11 -4.34
CA HIS A 240 7.32 13.05 -5.58
C HIS A 240 7.07 14.43 -6.18
N PHE A 241 6.56 14.41 -7.41
CA PHE A 241 6.06 15.59 -8.09
C PHE A 241 4.68 15.29 -8.68
N GLN A 242 3.68 16.05 -8.25
CA GLN A 242 2.32 15.98 -8.75
C GLN A 242 2.00 17.04 -9.82
N VAL A 243 1.21 16.65 -10.82
CA VAL A 243 0.66 17.56 -11.85
C VAL A 243 -0.85 17.37 -11.91
N ASN A 244 -1.60 18.36 -11.41
CA ASN A 244 -3.07 18.32 -11.28
C ASN A 244 -3.59 17.19 -10.36
N GLY A 245 -2.81 16.77 -9.37
CA GLY A 245 -3.20 15.72 -8.40
C GLY A 245 -3.07 14.27 -8.92
N ASP A 246 -2.38 14.07 -10.04
CA ASP A 246 -1.74 12.78 -10.36
C ASP A 246 -0.23 12.93 -10.09
N TYR A 247 0.41 11.95 -9.43
CA TYR A 247 1.88 11.90 -9.41
C TYR A 247 2.41 11.56 -10.81
N VAL A 248 3.50 12.22 -11.22
CA VAL A 248 4.17 11.96 -12.51
C VAL A 248 5.57 11.38 -12.35
N GLU A 249 6.22 11.68 -11.22
CA GLU A 249 7.55 11.20 -10.87
C GLU A 249 7.65 10.98 -9.36
N SER A 250 8.37 9.94 -8.93
CA SER A 250 8.77 9.75 -7.53
C SER A 250 10.23 9.33 -7.40
N TRP A 251 10.85 9.55 -6.25
CA TRP A 251 12.25 9.18 -5.99
C TRP A 251 12.51 8.83 -4.52
N GLN A 252 13.47 7.94 -4.29
CA GLN A 252 13.88 7.49 -2.97
C GLN A 252 15.42 7.39 -2.91
N PRO A 253 16.09 7.87 -1.85
CA PRO A 253 15.54 8.66 -0.74
C PRO A 253 15.27 10.12 -1.15
N HIS A 254 14.31 10.78 -0.50
CA HIS A 254 14.30 12.25 -0.42
C HIS A 254 15.21 12.70 0.73
N GLU A 255 16.03 13.73 0.50
CA GLU A 255 16.91 14.27 1.54
C GLU A 255 16.13 15.17 2.49
N MET A 256 16.14 14.84 3.78
CA MET A 256 15.45 15.60 4.82
C MET A 256 16.43 15.93 5.95
N ASN A 257 16.23 17.07 6.62
CA ASN A 257 16.90 17.32 7.88
C ASN A 257 16.36 16.39 8.99
N SER A 258 17.13 16.21 10.06
CA SER A 258 16.82 15.26 11.13
C SER A 258 15.60 15.64 11.98
N PHE A 259 15.25 16.92 12.10
CA PHE A 259 14.06 17.37 12.81
C PHE A 259 12.80 17.08 12.00
N ALA A 260 12.77 17.47 10.72
CA ALA A 260 11.69 17.13 9.80
C ALA A 260 11.47 15.62 9.69
N LEU A 261 12.54 14.81 9.59
CA LEU A 261 12.43 13.35 9.56
C LEU A 261 11.91 12.76 10.89
N GLY A 262 12.29 13.34 12.03
CA GLY A 262 11.76 12.98 13.35
C GLY A 262 10.27 13.30 13.49
N SER A 263 9.85 14.48 13.03
CA SER A 263 8.44 14.89 12.98
C SER A 263 7.63 13.98 12.05
N ALA A 264 8.12 13.72 10.84
CA ALA A 264 7.48 12.85 9.85
C ALA A 264 7.27 11.41 10.36
N THR A 265 8.30 10.79 10.93
CA THR A 265 8.21 9.44 11.51
C THR A 265 7.30 9.39 12.75
N SER A 266 7.29 10.44 13.57
CA SER A 266 6.34 10.58 14.70
C SER A 266 4.89 10.67 14.22
N ILE A 267 4.59 11.54 13.26
CA ILE A 267 3.26 11.69 12.66
C ILE A 267 2.79 10.36 12.05
N ALA A 268 3.64 9.74 11.25
CA ALA A 268 3.35 8.48 10.57
C ALA A 268 3.13 7.30 11.55
N ALA A 269 3.92 7.19 12.63
CA ALA A 269 3.68 6.22 13.70
C ALA A 269 2.30 6.42 14.33
N ARG A 270 1.95 7.66 14.68
CA ARG A 270 0.72 7.98 15.42
C ARG A 270 -0.52 7.67 14.58
N ILE A 271 -0.57 8.13 13.33
CA ILE A 271 -1.72 7.90 12.45
C ILE A 271 -1.86 6.41 12.09
N ALA A 272 -0.78 5.74 11.68
CA ALA A 272 -0.83 4.32 11.34
C ALA A 272 -1.19 3.44 12.55
N THR A 273 -0.80 3.84 13.78
CA THR A 273 -1.18 3.15 15.02
C THR A 273 -2.68 3.27 15.30
N ALA A 274 -3.26 4.46 15.17
CA ALA A 274 -4.67 4.73 15.43
C ALA A 274 -5.63 4.02 14.45
N LEU A 275 -5.15 3.66 13.26
CA LEU A 275 -5.87 2.87 12.26
C LEU A 275 -5.86 1.34 12.56
N GLY A 276 -5.24 0.90 13.66
CA GLY A 276 -5.28 -0.50 14.13
C GLY A 276 -6.35 -0.79 15.19
N ASP A 277 -6.43 -2.04 15.64
CA ASP A 277 -7.40 -2.50 16.66
C ASP A 277 -6.83 -2.49 18.11
N GLY A 278 -5.58 -2.06 18.28
CA GLY A 278 -4.85 -2.13 19.54
C GLY A 278 -4.23 -3.51 19.88
N LYS A 279 -4.45 -4.54 19.05
CA LYS A 279 -3.86 -5.88 19.15
C LYS A 279 -2.88 -6.13 17.97
N LEU A 280 -3.34 -6.85 16.95
CA LEU A 280 -2.63 -7.26 15.73
C LEU A 280 -3.36 -6.80 14.46
N GLY A 281 -4.57 -6.27 14.56
CA GLY A 281 -5.25 -5.53 13.50
C GLY A 281 -4.57 -4.18 13.29
N GLY A 282 -4.56 -3.70 12.05
CA GLY A 282 -3.70 -2.61 11.61
C GLY A 282 -2.41 -3.07 10.94
N ARG A 283 -2.29 -4.36 10.58
CA ARG A 283 -1.19 -4.92 9.80
C ARG A 283 -1.28 -4.49 8.34
N GLY A 284 -0.17 -4.05 7.76
CA GLY A 284 -0.12 -3.62 6.36
C GLY A 284 0.97 -2.58 6.09
N ILE A 285 0.80 -1.81 5.02
CA ILE A 285 1.60 -0.63 4.73
C ILE A 285 0.67 0.57 4.61
N PHE A 286 1.17 1.73 5.02
CA PHE A 286 0.45 2.99 5.02
C PHE A 286 1.27 4.01 4.22
N GLY A 287 0.72 4.53 3.12
CA GLY A 287 1.27 5.67 2.41
C GLY A 287 0.86 6.96 3.11
N VAL A 288 1.69 7.46 4.02
CA VAL A 288 1.43 8.71 4.77
C VAL A 288 1.96 9.88 3.95
N GLU A 289 1.07 10.75 3.47
CA GLU A 289 1.43 11.95 2.70
C GLU A 289 1.65 13.15 3.61
N LEU A 290 2.79 13.82 3.44
CA LEU A 290 3.27 14.90 4.30
C LEU A 290 3.78 16.08 3.48
N PHE A 291 3.43 17.29 3.90
CA PHE A 291 4.01 18.54 3.40
C PHE A 291 5.09 19.03 4.39
N VAL A 292 6.22 19.52 3.88
CA VAL A 292 7.35 19.95 4.73
C VAL A 292 7.74 21.40 4.41
N LYS A 293 7.89 22.23 5.45
CA LYS A 293 8.36 23.62 5.35
C LYS A 293 9.46 23.85 6.41
N GLY A 294 10.72 23.88 5.97
CA GLY A 294 11.88 23.88 6.87
C GLY A 294 11.90 22.63 7.76
N ASP A 295 11.62 22.81 9.05
CA ASP A 295 11.52 21.74 10.05
C ASP A 295 10.07 21.34 10.38
N ASP A 296 9.09 22.16 9.96
CA ASP A 296 7.66 21.91 10.19
C ASP A 296 7.12 20.88 9.20
N VAL A 297 6.36 19.91 9.71
CA VAL A 297 5.78 18.80 8.93
C VAL A 297 4.29 18.71 9.18
N TYR A 298 3.50 18.80 8.11
CA TYR A 298 2.04 18.77 8.13
C TYR A 298 1.53 17.47 7.52
N PHE A 299 0.58 16.84 8.19
CA PHE A 299 -0.16 15.69 7.68
C PHE A 299 -1.18 16.13 6.62
N SER A 300 -1.09 15.54 5.41
CA SER A 300 -2.07 15.75 4.34
C SER A 300 -3.19 14.71 4.43
N GLU A 301 -2.86 13.45 4.15
CA GLU A 301 -3.74 12.28 4.17
C GLU A 301 -2.93 10.98 4.33
N VAL A 302 -3.61 9.82 4.40
CA VAL A 302 -2.95 8.50 4.42
C VAL A 302 -3.76 7.45 3.66
N SER A 303 -3.10 6.77 2.73
CA SER A 303 -3.62 5.53 2.13
C SER A 303 -3.32 4.34 3.04
N PRO A 304 -4.31 3.53 3.47
CA PRO A 304 -4.11 2.37 4.36
C PRO A 304 -3.63 1.10 3.62
N ARG A 305 -2.95 1.31 2.49
CA ARG A 305 -2.60 0.34 1.43
C ARG A 305 -1.31 0.79 0.74
N PRO A 306 -0.70 0.00 -0.17
CA PRO A 306 0.37 0.47 -1.05
C PRO A 306 0.01 1.77 -1.75
N HIS A 307 0.99 2.64 -2.00
CA HIS A 307 0.80 3.98 -2.54
C HIS A 307 1.48 4.14 -3.89
N ASP A 308 0.89 4.83 -4.86
CA ASP A 308 1.41 4.76 -6.24
C ASP A 308 2.74 5.51 -6.45
N THR A 309 3.04 6.53 -5.65
CA THR A 309 4.40 7.10 -5.51
C THR A 309 5.42 6.04 -5.05
N GLY A 310 4.98 5.03 -4.30
CA GLY A 310 5.75 3.88 -3.79
C GLY A 310 6.20 2.88 -4.84
N LEU A 311 5.72 2.98 -6.09
CA LEU A 311 6.15 2.12 -7.21
C LEU A 311 7.67 2.16 -7.46
N VAL A 312 8.36 3.22 -7.01
CA VAL A 312 9.83 3.30 -6.99
C VAL A 312 10.49 2.17 -6.17
N THR A 313 9.82 1.66 -5.14
CA THR A 313 10.32 0.55 -4.29
C THR A 313 10.48 -0.78 -5.03
N LEU A 314 9.92 -0.91 -6.25
CA LEU A 314 10.20 -2.03 -7.16
C LEU A 314 11.67 -2.07 -7.64
N ALA A 315 12.42 -0.98 -7.48
CA ALA A 315 13.84 -0.89 -7.81
C ALA A 315 14.73 -0.48 -6.62
N THR A 316 14.23 0.36 -5.71
CA THR A 316 15.06 0.96 -4.65
C THR A 316 15.19 0.14 -3.38
N GLN A 317 14.33 -0.85 -3.13
CA GLN A 317 14.31 -1.59 -1.86
C GLN A 317 14.54 -3.10 -2.03
N ARG A 318 15.04 -3.74 -0.96
CA ARG A 318 15.19 -5.21 -0.92
C ARG A 318 13.85 -5.97 -0.82
N LEU A 319 12.79 -5.27 -0.44
CA LEU A 319 11.39 -5.67 -0.57
C LEU A 319 10.61 -4.47 -1.08
N SER A 320 9.85 -4.65 -2.15
CA SER A 320 8.88 -3.66 -2.62
C SER A 320 7.77 -3.44 -1.58
N GLU A 321 7.06 -2.31 -1.67
CA GLU A 321 5.91 -2.04 -0.80
C GLU A 321 4.86 -3.17 -0.82
N PHE A 322 4.65 -3.78 -1.97
CA PHE A 322 3.70 -4.87 -2.19
C PHE A 322 4.14 -6.15 -1.45
N GLU A 323 5.43 -6.44 -1.45
CA GLU A 323 6.00 -7.58 -0.71
C GLU A 323 6.04 -7.33 0.80
N MET A 324 6.29 -6.09 1.24
CA MET A 324 6.15 -5.71 2.65
C MET A 324 4.69 -5.79 3.11
N HIS A 325 3.74 -5.35 2.28
CA HIS A 325 2.30 -5.41 2.56
C HIS A 325 1.82 -6.86 2.70
N ALA A 326 2.09 -7.71 1.70
CA ALA A 326 1.74 -9.13 1.73
C ALA A 326 2.36 -9.86 2.93
N ARG A 327 3.63 -9.58 3.27
CA ARG A 327 4.28 -10.13 4.47
C ARG A 327 3.62 -9.66 5.76
N ALA A 328 3.35 -8.36 5.90
CA ALA A 328 2.72 -7.79 7.09
C ALA A 328 1.33 -8.40 7.37
N ILE A 329 0.51 -8.54 6.32
CA ILE A 329 -0.81 -9.20 6.38
C ILE A 329 -0.68 -10.62 6.93
N LEU A 330 0.23 -11.40 6.35
CA LEU A 330 0.52 -12.79 6.74
C LEU A 330 1.35 -12.93 8.03
N GLY A 331 1.64 -11.83 8.74
CA GLY A 331 2.44 -11.82 9.97
C GLY A 331 3.90 -12.24 9.80
N LEU A 332 4.43 -12.19 8.57
CA LEU A 332 5.79 -12.56 8.22
C LEU A 332 6.76 -11.37 8.44
N PRO A 333 8.06 -11.63 8.70
CA PRO A 333 9.05 -10.58 8.85
C PRO A 333 9.20 -9.71 7.59
N VAL A 334 9.10 -8.40 7.81
CA VAL A 334 9.34 -7.34 6.83
C VAL A 334 10.76 -6.78 6.96
N ASP A 335 11.16 -5.98 5.98
CA ASP A 335 12.47 -5.36 5.91
C ASP A 335 12.35 -4.12 5.02
N VAL A 336 12.69 -2.96 5.58
CA VAL A 336 12.57 -1.63 4.96
C VAL A 336 13.91 -1.13 4.37
N THR A 337 14.91 -2.01 4.22
CA THR A 337 16.23 -1.66 3.70
C THR A 337 16.17 -1.12 2.28
N LEU A 338 16.52 0.17 2.15
CA LEU A 338 16.92 0.81 0.90
C LEU A 338 18.16 0.11 0.35
N ALA A 339 18.05 -0.44 -0.85
CA ALA A 339 19.12 -1.15 -1.55
C ALA A 339 19.92 -0.23 -2.50
N SER A 340 19.28 0.77 -3.09
CA SER A 340 19.90 1.73 -4.01
C SER A 340 19.06 3.01 -4.14
N PRO A 341 19.66 4.19 -4.37
CA PRO A 341 18.94 5.38 -4.80
C PRO A 341 18.23 5.16 -6.15
N GLY A 342 17.01 5.67 -6.31
CA GLY A 342 16.24 5.46 -7.54
C GLY A 342 15.04 6.37 -7.71
N ALA A 343 14.40 6.24 -8.88
CA ALA A 343 13.24 7.04 -9.29
C ALA A 343 12.24 6.23 -10.13
N SER A 344 10.99 6.72 -10.21
CA SER A 344 9.94 6.18 -11.09
C SER A 344 9.37 7.26 -12.02
N ALA A 345 9.39 6.98 -13.33
CA ALA A 345 8.78 7.70 -14.48
C ALA A 345 7.41 7.14 -14.90
N VAL A 346 6.28 7.86 -14.81
CA VAL A 346 4.99 7.34 -15.32
C VAL A 346 4.94 7.25 -16.86
N ILE A 347 4.29 6.21 -17.38
CA ILE A 347 3.95 6.09 -18.81
C ILE A 347 2.44 6.31 -18.96
N TYR A 348 2.04 7.39 -19.65
CA TYR A 348 0.64 7.67 -19.97
C TYR A 348 0.20 6.97 -21.26
N GLY A 349 -1.11 6.68 -21.35
CA GLY A 349 -1.71 6.00 -22.50
C GLY A 349 -1.85 6.84 -23.76
N GLN A 350 -2.00 8.17 -23.62
CA GLN A 350 -2.06 9.19 -24.68
C GLN A 350 -3.19 9.07 -25.73
N LEU A 351 -3.71 7.86 -25.97
CA LEU A 351 -4.80 7.53 -26.88
C LEU A 351 -6.07 7.18 -26.09
N ASP A 352 -7.25 7.46 -26.64
CA ASP A 352 -8.55 7.08 -26.06
C ASP A 352 -9.08 5.82 -26.77
N GLU A 353 -8.35 4.71 -26.61
CA GLU A 353 -8.48 3.47 -27.40
C GLU A 353 -8.45 2.19 -26.55
N LYS A 354 -9.04 1.10 -27.06
CA LYS A 354 -8.96 -0.24 -26.44
C LYS A 354 -7.79 -1.05 -27.01
N GLY A 355 -7.06 -1.74 -26.14
CA GLY A 355 -6.00 -2.67 -26.54
C GLY A 355 -4.77 -2.03 -27.20
N ILE A 356 -4.35 -0.83 -26.77
CA ILE A 356 -3.18 -0.12 -27.32
C ILE A 356 -1.87 -0.93 -27.21
N GLY A 357 -0.95 -0.65 -28.13
CA GLY A 357 0.41 -1.17 -28.14
C GLY A 357 1.42 -0.18 -27.57
N PHE A 358 2.66 -0.64 -27.39
CA PHE A 358 3.79 0.19 -26.94
C PHE A 358 5.01 -0.08 -27.81
N THR A 359 5.57 0.95 -28.42
CA THR A 359 6.80 0.87 -29.24
C THR A 359 8.01 1.39 -28.46
N ASN A 360 9.22 1.23 -29.02
CA ASN A 360 10.48 1.69 -28.41
C ASN A 360 10.84 1.14 -27.02
N VAL A 361 10.07 0.20 -26.46
CA VAL A 361 10.32 -0.44 -25.15
C VAL A 361 11.76 -0.98 -25.03
N ALA A 362 12.31 -1.55 -26.11
CA ALA A 362 13.69 -2.03 -26.15
C ALA A 362 14.75 -0.90 -26.11
N ALA A 363 14.43 0.31 -26.58
CA ALA A 363 15.30 1.48 -26.48
C ALA A 363 15.24 2.11 -25.07
N ALA A 364 14.06 2.12 -24.45
CA ALA A 364 13.89 2.54 -23.06
C ALA A 364 14.65 1.61 -22.09
N LEU A 365 14.57 0.29 -22.29
CA LEU A 365 15.35 -0.72 -21.55
C LEU A 365 16.86 -0.74 -21.88
N ALA A 366 17.31 0.01 -22.89
CA ALA A 366 18.74 0.16 -23.19
C ALA A 366 19.40 1.28 -22.36
N ILE A 367 18.63 2.07 -21.62
CA ILE A 367 19.15 3.03 -20.64
C ILE A 367 19.63 2.23 -19.41
N PRO A 368 20.84 2.50 -18.86
CA PRO A 368 21.39 1.72 -17.75
C PRO A 368 20.47 1.64 -16.53
N GLU A 369 20.48 0.48 -15.86
CA GLU A 369 19.77 0.21 -14.60
C GLU A 369 18.28 0.61 -14.61
N THR A 370 17.63 0.43 -15.76
CA THR A 370 16.24 0.81 -15.99
C THR A 370 15.37 -0.43 -16.23
N ASP A 371 14.17 -0.45 -15.67
CA ASP A 371 13.18 -1.51 -15.80
C ASP A 371 11.78 -0.90 -16.03
N ILE A 372 10.83 -1.67 -16.58
CA ILE A 372 9.53 -1.18 -17.03
C ILE A 372 8.40 -2.12 -16.58
N ARG A 373 7.31 -1.55 -16.09
CA ARG A 373 6.04 -2.23 -15.81
C ARG A 373 4.97 -1.67 -16.72
N LEU A 374 4.60 -2.40 -17.77
CA LEU A 374 3.39 -2.15 -18.53
C LEU A 374 2.23 -2.88 -17.83
N PHE A 375 1.23 -2.14 -17.37
CA PHE A 375 0.23 -2.70 -16.46
C PHE A 375 -0.74 -3.66 -17.17
N GLY A 376 -0.94 -3.49 -18.48
CA GLY A 376 -1.87 -4.28 -19.27
C GLY A 376 -3.33 -3.87 -19.11
N LYS A 377 -3.59 -2.60 -18.75
CA LYS A 377 -4.96 -2.05 -18.70
C LYS A 377 -5.61 -2.18 -20.09
N PRO A 378 -6.85 -2.71 -20.21
CA PRO A 378 -7.44 -3.10 -21.49
C PRO A 378 -7.93 -1.92 -22.33
N GLU A 379 -8.00 -0.73 -21.73
CA GLU A 379 -8.47 0.50 -22.34
C GLU A 379 -7.58 1.65 -21.88
N SER A 380 -7.20 2.51 -22.81
CA SER A 380 -6.40 3.71 -22.61
C SER A 380 -7.29 4.94 -22.58
N PHE A 381 -6.85 5.96 -21.84
CA PHE A 381 -7.31 7.34 -22.03
C PHE A 381 -6.08 8.26 -22.01
N HIS A 382 -6.19 9.47 -22.55
CA HIS A 382 -5.06 10.38 -22.74
C HIS A 382 -4.14 10.52 -21.48
N ARG A 383 -4.73 10.73 -20.30
CA ARG A 383 -4.03 10.77 -18.99
C ARG A 383 -4.15 9.48 -18.14
N ARG A 384 -4.63 8.35 -18.68
CA ARG A 384 -4.59 7.08 -17.94
C ARG A 384 -3.13 6.63 -17.83
N ARG A 385 -2.61 6.44 -16.61
CA ARG A 385 -1.30 5.83 -16.38
C ARG A 385 -1.36 4.36 -16.83
N MET A 386 -0.64 4.00 -17.89
CA MET A 386 -0.66 2.66 -18.50
C MET A 386 0.56 1.80 -18.12
N GLY A 387 1.63 2.45 -17.63
CA GLY A 387 2.78 1.80 -17.04
C GLY A 387 3.60 2.73 -16.17
N VAL A 388 4.71 2.22 -15.67
CA VAL A 388 5.76 2.98 -14.98
C VAL A 388 7.13 2.43 -15.38
N VAL A 389 8.10 3.32 -15.50
CA VAL A 389 9.53 3.02 -15.59
C VAL A 389 10.14 3.21 -14.22
N THR A 390 11.02 2.32 -13.78
CA THR A 390 11.88 2.55 -12.62
C THR A 390 13.36 2.54 -13.04
N ALA A 391 14.19 3.34 -12.36
CA ALA A 391 15.63 3.31 -12.56
C ALA A 391 16.39 3.56 -11.26
N THR A 392 17.54 2.92 -11.08
CA THR A 392 18.51 3.24 -10.01
C THR A 392 19.66 4.10 -10.52
N ALA A 393 20.51 4.58 -9.62
CA ALA A 393 21.86 5.08 -9.88
C ALA A 393 22.63 5.27 -8.54
N ASP A 394 23.91 5.63 -8.61
CA ASP A 394 24.67 6.07 -7.42
C ASP A 394 24.07 7.31 -6.73
N ASP A 395 23.28 8.11 -7.46
CA ASP A 395 22.60 9.31 -6.95
C ASP A 395 21.19 9.49 -7.51
N VAL A 396 20.31 10.12 -6.72
CA VAL A 396 18.91 10.37 -7.05
C VAL A 396 18.74 11.23 -8.32
N ALA A 397 19.58 12.25 -8.54
CA ALA A 397 19.43 13.15 -9.68
C ALA A 397 19.82 12.46 -11.00
N THR A 398 20.71 11.46 -10.97
CA THR A 398 20.99 10.58 -12.12
C THR A 398 19.88 9.55 -12.33
N ALA A 399 19.35 8.94 -11.26
CA ALA A 399 18.24 7.99 -11.37
C ALA A 399 16.97 8.64 -11.96
N ARG A 400 16.60 9.83 -11.49
CA ARG A 400 15.50 10.65 -12.05
C ARG A 400 15.65 10.90 -13.54
N LYS A 401 16.85 11.33 -13.98
CA LYS A 401 17.16 11.52 -15.42
C LYS A 401 17.02 10.23 -16.22
N ARG A 402 17.47 9.08 -15.70
CA ARG A 402 17.31 7.77 -16.36
C ARG A 402 15.82 7.40 -16.50
N ALA A 403 15.05 7.46 -15.42
CA ALA A 403 13.63 7.11 -15.41
C ALA A 403 12.79 7.99 -16.37
N VAL A 404 13.00 9.31 -16.36
CA VAL A 404 12.29 10.25 -17.26
C VAL A 404 12.73 10.07 -18.73
N ALA A 405 14.01 9.85 -18.99
CA ALA A 405 14.51 9.61 -20.36
C ALA A 405 13.96 8.30 -20.95
N ALA A 406 13.86 7.24 -20.15
CA ALA A 406 13.27 5.98 -20.58
C ALA A 406 11.75 6.04 -20.72
N ALA A 407 11.04 6.70 -19.80
CA ALA A 407 9.58 6.89 -19.91
C ALA A 407 9.19 7.68 -21.18
N SER A 408 9.97 8.70 -21.53
CA SER A 408 9.75 9.50 -22.75
C SER A 408 10.19 8.83 -24.05
N LEU A 409 10.82 7.65 -24.00
CA LEU A 409 11.07 6.81 -25.19
C LEU A 409 9.89 5.88 -25.51
N VAL A 410 9.10 5.45 -24.51
CA VAL A 410 8.00 4.48 -24.71
C VAL A 410 6.77 5.18 -25.30
N ASN A 411 6.51 4.96 -26.58
CA ASN A 411 5.37 5.56 -27.28
C ASN A 411 4.17 4.59 -27.33
N PRO A 412 3.00 4.98 -26.78
CA PRO A 412 1.72 4.32 -27.07
C PRO A 412 1.41 4.36 -28.57
N VAL A 413 0.81 3.31 -29.10
CA VAL A 413 0.35 3.23 -30.50
C VAL A 413 -1.00 2.54 -30.62
N SER A 414 -1.76 2.87 -31.65
CA SER A 414 -2.97 2.12 -32.00
C SER A 414 -2.61 0.70 -32.46
N THR A 415 -3.47 -0.26 -32.17
CA THR A 415 -3.39 -1.62 -32.72
C THR A 415 -4.45 -1.91 -33.77
N ALA A 416 -5.39 -0.97 -34.00
CA ALA A 416 -6.64 -1.21 -34.74
C ALA A 416 -6.42 -1.55 -36.23
N ASP A 417 -5.32 -1.08 -36.83
CA ASP A 417 -5.07 -1.16 -38.28
C ASP A 417 -3.89 -2.06 -38.68
N GLY A 418 -3.08 -2.52 -37.71
CA GLY A 418 -1.92 -3.40 -37.93
C GLY A 418 -0.76 -2.84 -38.77
N LYS A 419 -0.87 -1.62 -39.31
CA LYS A 419 0.12 -0.98 -40.19
C LYS A 419 1.30 -0.38 -39.42
N ASP A 420 1.01 0.37 -38.36
CA ASP A 420 2.00 1.15 -37.60
C ASP A 420 3.07 0.27 -36.94
N ALA A 421 2.72 -0.97 -36.60
CA ALA A 421 3.67 -1.98 -36.11
C ALA A 421 4.79 -2.29 -37.13
N ALA A 422 4.50 -2.21 -38.44
CA ALA A 422 5.50 -2.43 -39.49
C ALA A 422 6.47 -1.25 -39.62
N GLU A 423 5.98 0.00 -39.55
CA GLU A 423 6.86 1.19 -39.57
C GLU A 423 7.67 1.33 -38.29
N ALA A 424 7.09 1.07 -37.12
CA ALA A 424 7.81 1.07 -35.85
C ALA A 424 8.97 0.04 -35.82
N THR A 425 8.80 -1.10 -36.50
CA THR A 425 9.85 -2.11 -36.63
C THR A 425 11.04 -1.63 -37.48
N ALA A 426 10.84 -0.71 -38.42
CA ALA A 426 11.89 -0.22 -39.31
C ALA A 426 12.91 0.70 -38.64
N VAL A 427 12.56 1.32 -37.51
CA VAL A 427 13.45 2.24 -36.76
C VAL A 427 14.42 1.48 -35.83
N ALA A 428 14.16 0.19 -35.55
CA ALA A 428 14.87 -0.62 -34.57
C ALA A 428 16.27 -1.13 -35.03
N THR A 429 17.05 -0.29 -35.70
CA THR A 429 18.49 -0.56 -35.90
C THR A 429 19.25 -0.14 -34.65
N VAL A 430 19.60 -1.09 -33.78
CA VAL A 430 20.33 -0.80 -32.53
C VAL A 430 21.70 -0.19 -32.84
N VAL A 431 21.82 1.12 -32.65
CA VAL A 431 23.09 1.83 -32.72
C VAL A 431 23.94 1.37 -31.53
N ALA A 432 25.03 0.65 -31.81
CA ALA A 432 25.95 0.19 -30.79
C ALA A 432 26.52 1.39 -30.00
N PRO A 433 26.64 1.30 -28.66
CA PRO A 433 27.15 2.41 -27.85
C PRO A 433 28.59 2.75 -28.27
N PRO A 434 28.95 4.05 -28.33
CA PRO A 434 30.28 4.46 -28.77
C PRO A 434 31.36 3.99 -27.79
N SER A 435 32.36 3.26 -28.32
CA SER A 435 33.50 2.80 -27.53
C SER A 435 34.30 3.98 -26.95
N PRO A 436 34.66 3.96 -25.65
CA PRO A 436 35.34 5.08 -25.02
C PRO A 436 36.83 5.15 -25.42
N THR A 437 37.16 6.00 -26.39
CA THR A 437 38.55 6.29 -26.79
C THR A 437 38.87 7.78 -26.82
N ALA A 438 39.25 8.33 -25.66
CA ALA A 438 40.14 9.47 -25.54
C ALA A 438 40.97 9.36 -24.25
N LYS A 439 42.28 9.61 -24.32
CA LYS A 439 43.19 9.45 -23.17
C LYS A 439 43.14 10.71 -22.32
N GLN A 440 42.85 10.59 -21.02
CA GLN A 440 43.30 11.58 -20.04
C GLN A 440 44.72 11.22 -19.57
N SER A 441 45.59 12.22 -19.49
CA SER A 441 46.99 12.06 -19.10
C SER A 441 47.14 12.04 -17.58
N LEU A 442 47.63 10.92 -17.02
CA LEU A 442 48.03 10.83 -15.62
C LEU A 442 49.19 11.81 -15.34
N VAL A 443 48.90 12.90 -14.64
CA VAL A 443 49.93 13.75 -14.04
C VAL A 443 50.51 13.00 -12.84
N LYS A 444 51.82 12.76 -12.87
CA LYS A 444 52.53 11.99 -11.85
C LYS A 444 52.88 12.90 -10.67
N PRO A 445 52.55 12.56 -9.41
CA PRO A 445 53.00 13.34 -8.27
C PRO A 445 54.53 13.23 -8.11
N PRO A 446 55.21 14.29 -7.63
CA PRO A 446 56.64 14.23 -7.32
C PRO A 446 56.88 13.34 -6.10
N ALA A 447 57.99 12.59 -6.11
CA ALA A 447 58.38 11.74 -4.99
C ALA A 447 59.36 12.47 -4.06
N GLY A 448 59.18 12.33 -2.75
CA GLY A 448 60.20 12.70 -1.77
C GLY A 448 59.69 13.26 -0.45
N GLN A 449 59.30 12.38 0.48
CA GLN A 449 59.82 12.34 1.86
C GLN A 449 59.31 11.08 2.59
N GLU A 450 59.97 10.71 3.68
CA GLU A 450 59.80 9.42 4.37
C GLU A 450 58.63 9.44 5.37
N ALA A 451 58.05 8.26 5.64
CA ALA A 451 56.95 8.11 6.59
C ALA A 451 57.46 7.78 8.00
N PRO A 452 57.07 8.54 9.05
CA PRO A 452 57.26 8.13 10.43
C PRO A 452 56.19 7.10 10.86
N SER A 453 56.54 6.25 11.83
CA SER A 453 55.64 5.27 12.44
C SER A 453 54.63 5.91 13.41
N PRO A 454 53.49 5.26 13.69
CA PRO A 454 52.47 5.79 14.60
C PRO A 454 52.78 5.50 16.08
N ASP A 455 52.62 6.51 16.94
CA ASP A 455 52.27 6.33 18.36
C ASP A 455 51.70 7.64 18.96
N GLU A 456 50.66 7.47 19.79
CA GLU A 456 50.05 8.44 20.74
C GLU A 456 49.36 9.74 20.22
N PRO A 457 48.43 10.35 21.02
CA PRO A 457 47.29 11.10 20.47
C PRO A 457 47.32 12.64 20.64
N THR A 458 46.44 13.34 19.91
CA THR A 458 46.26 14.80 19.98
C THR A 458 44.80 15.21 20.23
N GLU A 459 44.59 16.11 21.19
CA GLU A 459 43.30 16.76 21.52
C GLU A 459 42.90 17.88 20.53
N PRO A 460 41.64 18.40 20.56
CA PRO A 460 41.06 19.16 19.46
C PRO A 460 41.47 20.65 19.38
N TYR A 461 41.48 21.18 18.14
CA TYR A 461 41.72 22.60 17.83
C TYR A 461 40.43 23.47 17.88
N PRO A 462 40.56 24.80 18.08
CA PRO A 462 39.43 25.66 18.47
C PRO A 462 38.71 26.40 17.32
N VAL A 463 37.56 26.98 17.67
CA VAL A 463 36.65 27.77 16.82
C VAL A 463 37.27 29.12 16.40
N MET A 464 37.03 29.54 15.14
CA MET A 464 37.32 30.91 14.67
C MET A 464 36.13 31.85 14.82
N GLN A 465 36.40 33.13 15.11
CA GLN A 465 35.41 34.20 15.26
C GLN A 465 35.23 35.01 13.97
N ALA A 466 34.04 35.58 13.77
CA ALA A 466 33.73 36.52 12.69
C ALA A 466 33.76 37.99 13.17
N THR A 467 33.97 38.92 12.24
CA THR A 467 34.11 40.37 12.49
C THR A 467 32.84 41.18 12.18
N GLN A 468 32.81 42.43 12.66
CA GLN A 468 31.65 43.35 12.70
C GLN A 468 31.57 44.24 11.41
N ALA A 469 30.60 45.14 11.15
CA ALA A 469 29.60 45.80 12.02
C ALA A 469 28.42 46.49 11.26
N HIS A 470 27.21 46.48 11.86
CA HIS A 470 26.28 47.63 12.15
C HIS A 470 25.77 48.67 11.09
N PRO A 471 24.69 49.47 11.36
CA PRO A 471 23.67 49.45 12.45
C PRO A 471 22.16 49.71 12.08
N SER A 472 21.29 49.61 13.10
CA SER A 472 20.04 50.41 13.38
C SER A 472 18.65 50.00 12.81
N PRO A 473 17.50 50.33 13.50
CA PRO A 473 17.31 50.70 14.92
C PRO A 473 16.03 50.20 15.69
N SER A 474 16.18 50.01 17.01
CA SER A 474 15.26 50.37 18.15
C SER A 474 13.83 49.78 18.40
N HIS A 475 13.60 49.46 19.70
CA HIS A 475 12.33 49.42 20.49
C HIS A 475 11.34 48.24 20.28
N GLN A 476 10.63 47.71 21.31
CA GLN A 476 10.69 47.82 22.79
C GLN A 476 10.03 46.55 23.45
N PRO A 477 10.39 46.14 24.68
CA PRO A 477 9.91 44.87 25.29
C PRO A 477 8.67 45.01 26.21
N ARG A 478 8.08 43.87 26.60
CA ARG A 478 7.06 43.74 27.66
C ARG A 478 7.44 42.64 28.70
N PRO A 479 6.87 42.65 29.92
CA PRO A 479 7.58 42.17 31.12
C PRO A 479 7.33 40.70 31.52
N THR A 480 8.20 40.21 32.40
CA THR A 480 8.20 38.85 32.97
C THR A 480 7.40 38.73 34.28
N GLY A 481 6.93 37.51 34.58
CA GLY A 481 6.36 37.09 35.87
C GLY A 481 7.08 35.81 36.39
N PRO A 482 7.03 35.50 37.70
CA PRO A 482 8.15 34.82 38.35
C PRO A 482 8.02 33.30 38.59
N THR A 483 9.17 32.63 38.58
CA THR A 483 9.39 31.24 39.05
C THR A 483 9.80 31.18 40.54
N PRO A 484 9.44 30.11 41.27
CA PRO A 484 10.12 29.71 42.51
C PRO A 484 11.12 28.55 42.31
N ALA A 485 12.20 28.49 43.09
CA ALA A 485 13.11 27.34 43.19
C ALA A 485 12.54 26.29 44.16
N GLY A 486 12.64 24.97 43.94
CA GLY A 486 13.85 24.12 44.07
C GLY A 486 13.62 23.11 45.23
N PRO A 487 14.55 22.20 45.60
CA PRO A 487 15.82 21.79 44.99
C PRO A 487 15.85 20.27 44.59
N ALA A 488 17.00 19.76 44.12
CA ALA A 488 17.26 18.31 43.93
C ALA A 488 17.83 17.65 45.21
N PRO A 489 17.93 16.30 45.27
CA PRO A 489 19.27 15.70 45.05
C PRO A 489 19.32 14.32 44.35
N ALA A 490 20.51 14.03 43.79
CA ALA A 490 21.19 12.75 43.53
C ALA A 490 20.41 11.42 43.38
N GLY A 491 20.67 10.71 42.28
CA GLY A 491 20.47 9.24 42.16
C GLY A 491 21.71 8.43 42.59
N PRO A 492 21.63 7.09 42.55
CA PRO A 492 22.49 6.36 41.61
C PRO A 492 21.74 5.24 40.83
N ALA A 493 22.46 4.59 39.90
CA ALA A 493 21.94 3.55 39.00
C ALA A 493 22.34 2.11 39.45
N PRO A 494 22.30 1.04 38.63
CA PRO A 494 21.32 -0.03 38.81
C PRO A 494 21.90 -1.41 39.18
N VAL A 495 21.04 -2.32 39.68
CA VAL A 495 21.39 -3.73 39.96
C VAL A 495 20.21 -4.67 39.59
N ASN A 496 20.51 -5.87 39.08
CA ASN A 496 19.57 -6.92 38.65
C ASN A 496 20.38 -8.25 38.50
N PRO A 497 19.82 -9.48 38.51
CA PRO A 497 18.54 -10.02 39.04
C PRO A 497 18.77 -11.19 40.06
N GLN A 498 17.73 -12.04 40.25
CA GLN A 498 17.70 -13.40 40.84
C GLN A 498 17.34 -13.57 42.33
N GLY A 499 16.49 -14.58 42.61
CA GLY A 499 16.08 -15.05 43.94
C GLY A 499 14.68 -15.69 43.93
N ALA A 500 14.56 -16.98 44.26
CA ALA A 500 13.30 -17.73 44.22
C ALA A 500 12.84 -18.20 45.62
N GLY A 501 11.52 -18.29 45.86
CA GLY A 501 10.94 -18.85 47.08
C GLY A 501 9.41 -18.66 47.16
N PRO A 502 8.60 -19.60 47.70
CA PRO A 502 7.15 -19.63 47.41
C PRO A 502 6.20 -19.61 48.65
N ASN A 503 4.90 -19.75 48.33
CA ASN A 503 3.77 -20.23 49.15
C ASN A 503 2.94 -19.22 50.00
N PRO A 504 1.67 -19.56 50.34
CA PRO A 504 0.58 -18.59 50.15
C PRO A 504 -0.37 -18.43 51.37
N GLN A 505 -1.37 -17.54 51.23
CA GLN A 505 -2.57 -17.54 52.07
C GLN A 505 -3.79 -16.93 51.36
N GLY A 506 -4.99 -17.42 51.66
CA GLY A 506 -6.27 -16.99 51.07
C GLY A 506 -7.08 -16.06 52.00
N PRO A 507 -8.24 -15.53 51.53
CA PRO A 507 -8.96 -14.44 52.19
C PRO A 507 -10.05 -14.88 53.19
N PRO A 508 -10.33 -14.08 54.23
CA PRO A 508 -11.55 -14.17 55.06
C PRO A 508 -12.71 -13.27 54.55
N PRO A 509 -13.95 -13.39 55.07
CA PRO A 509 -15.16 -12.95 54.33
C PRO A 509 -16.10 -11.93 55.04
N GLY A 510 -17.03 -11.34 54.27
CA GLY A 510 -18.47 -11.41 54.61
C GLY A 510 -19.28 -10.17 55.02
N ALA A 511 -20.04 -9.60 54.06
CA ALA A 511 -21.40 -9.01 54.21
C ALA A 511 -21.58 -7.72 55.08
N PRO A 512 -22.76 -7.03 55.07
CA PRO A 512 -24.00 -7.24 54.29
C PRO A 512 -24.45 -6.03 53.41
N ARG A 513 -25.62 -6.15 52.74
CA ARG A 513 -26.28 -5.10 51.92
C ARG A 513 -27.56 -4.54 52.59
N PRO A 514 -27.98 -3.29 52.30
CA PRO A 514 -29.36 -2.81 52.34
C PRO A 514 -30.17 -3.14 51.05
N VAL A 515 -31.46 -2.77 50.99
CA VAL A 515 -32.46 -3.34 50.04
C VAL A 515 -33.44 -2.30 49.46
N ALA A 516 -33.61 -2.30 48.11
CA ALA A 516 -34.77 -1.84 47.30
C ALA A 516 -35.27 -0.37 47.46
N PRO A 517 -36.23 0.15 46.66
CA PRO A 517 -36.95 -0.37 45.47
C PRO A 517 -36.63 0.40 44.16
N GLY A 518 -37.21 0.12 42.97
CA GLY A 518 -38.08 -1.01 42.59
C GLY A 518 -39.18 -0.66 41.57
N VAL A 519 -38.80 -0.29 40.34
CA VAL A 519 -39.65 -0.09 39.14
C VAL A 519 -38.78 -0.44 37.90
N GLY A 520 -39.25 -0.99 36.78
CA GLY A 520 -40.57 -1.54 36.41
C GLY A 520 -40.66 -1.74 34.87
N GLN A 521 -41.53 -2.63 34.37
CA GLN A 521 -41.72 -2.89 32.93
C GLN A 521 -43.18 -3.24 32.58
N PRO A 522 -43.71 -2.85 31.39
CA PRO A 522 -45.01 -3.28 30.88
C PRO A 522 -44.95 -4.65 30.15
N PRO A 523 -46.09 -5.36 29.98
CA PRO A 523 -46.12 -6.77 29.62
C PRO A 523 -46.17 -7.07 28.11
N SER A 524 -45.75 -8.29 27.75
CA SER A 524 -45.92 -8.89 26.42
C SER A 524 -47.27 -9.63 26.29
N VAL A 525 -47.81 -9.71 25.07
CA VAL A 525 -49.11 -10.31 24.76
C VAL A 525 -48.95 -11.49 23.78
N GLN A 526 -49.65 -12.60 24.05
CA GLN A 526 -49.87 -13.71 23.12
C GLN A 526 -51.34 -13.76 22.68
N PRO A 527 -51.62 -14.22 21.45
CA PRO A 527 -52.83 -14.97 21.13
C PRO A 527 -52.51 -16.42 20.72
N SER A 528 -53.54 -17.27 20.65
CA SER A 528 -53.41 -18.74 20.65
C SER A 528 -53.91 -19.46 19.36
N ARG A 529 -53.65 -20.77 19.31
CA ARG A 529 -53.79 -21.71 18.17
C ARG A 529 -55.17 -21.77 17.49
N GLN A 530 -55.19 -22.15 16.19
CA GLN A 530 -56.24 -22.99 15.58
C GLN A 530 -55.74 -23.81 14.35
N ARG A 531 -56.54 -24.79 13.88
CA ARG A 531 -56.32 -25.85 12.83
C ARG A 531 -57.70 -26.46 12.44
N PRO A 532 -57.87 -27.47 11.52
CA PRO A 532 -56.97 -28.17 10.58
C PRO A 532 -57.29 -27.75 9.11
N PRO A 533 -57.49 -28.55 8.01
CA PRO A 533 -57.38 -30.01 7.68
C PRO A 533 -55.94 -30.36 7.15
N GLN A 534 -55.53 -31.36 6.35
CA GLN A 534 -56.06 -32.46 5.48
C GLN A 534 -56.64 -32.04 4.10
N GLY A 535 -56.59 -32.81 2.99
CA GLY A 535 -55.87 -34.05 2.56
C GLY A 535 -56.33 -34.44 1.11
N PRO A 536 -55.98 -35.59 0.47
CA PRO A 536 -54.88 -36.56 0.66
C PRO A 536 -54.14 -37.00 -0.65
N ASN A 537 -53.14 -37.91 -0.55
CA ASN A 537 -52.45 -38.78 -1.55
C ASN A 537 -50.91 -38.64 -1.51
N ALA A 538 -50.07 -39.62 -1.85
CA ALA A 538 -50.14 -41.10 -1.78
C ALA A 538 -48.70 -41.66 -1.92
N GLY A 539 -48.36 -42.79 -1.29
CA GLY A 539 -47.06 -43.48 -1.45
C GLY A 539 -47.18 -44.77 -2.28
N PRO A 540 -46.27 -45.77 -2.15
CA PRO A 540 -44.97 -45.79 -1.44
C PRO A 540 -43.83 -46.47 -2.26
N ASN A 541 -42.62 -46.62 -1.68
CA ASN A 541 -41.81 -47.84 -1.87
C ASN A 541 -40.79 -48.04 -0.71
N ALA A 542 -40.18 -49.23 -0.59
CA ALA A 542 -39.36 -49.66 0.56
C ALA A 542 -37.94 -50.17 0.20
N GLY A 543 -37.04 -50.25 1.19
CA GLY A 543 -35.72 -50.92 1.13
C GLY A 543 -35.82 -52.42 1.50
N PRO A 544 -34.86 -53.05 2.24
CA PRO A 544 -33.55 -52.62 2.80
C PRO A 544 -32.46 -53.71 2.52
N PRO A 545 -31.53 -54.21 3.41
CA PRO A 545 -30.84 -53.70 4.62
C PRO A 545 -29.28 -53.99 4.72
N ASN A 546 -28.68 -53.65 5.88
CA ASN A 546 -27.53 -54.27 6.61
C ASN A 546 -26.03 -53.87 6.41
N SER A 547 -25.49 -53.11 7.39
CA SER A 547 -24.58 -53.55 8.52
C SER A 547 -23.24 -54.30 8.27
N PRO A 548 -22.22 -54.26 9.19
CA PRO A 548 -21.88 -53.29 10.27
C PRO A 548 -20.36 -52.96 10.42
N LEU A 549 -19.98 -52.22 11.49
CA LEU A 549 -18.60 -51.94 11.97
C LEU A 549 -17.90 -53.14 12.67
N PRO A 550 -16.56 -53.08 12.85
CA PRO A 550 -15.97 -53.37 14.17
C PRO A 550 -14.80 -52.45 14.61
N ASN A 551 -14.34 -52.62 15.86
CA ASN A 551 -13.37 -51.75 16.55
C ASN A 551 -11.89 -52.20 16.45
N GLY A 552 -10.96 -51.23 16.47
CA GLY A 552 -10.08 -51.06 17.66
C GLY A 552 -8.56 -51.32 17.58
N ARG A 553 -7.88 -50.64 18.52
CA ARG A 553 -6.50 -50.82 19.09
C ARG A 553 -5.27 -50.23 18.36
N THR A 554 -4.47 -49.54 19.18
CA THR A 554 -3.08 -49.11 18.99
C THR A 554 -2.08 -50.29 19.04
N PRO A 555 -0.84 -50.07 18.57
CA PRO A 555 0.30 -50.23 19.48
C PRO A 555 1.28 -49.02 19.46
N MET A 556 2.34 -49.08 20.28
CA MET A 556 3.26 -47.99 20.61
C MET A 556 4.72 -48.21 20.12
N VAL A 557 5.49 -47.10 20.08
CA VAL A 557 6.96 -47.01 20.25
C VAL A 557 7.87 -47.56 19.13
N GLN A 558 8.42 -46.61 18.34
CA GLN A 558 9.85 -46.20 18.26
C GLN A 558 11.01 -47.23 18.37
N PRO A 559 12.26 -46.87 17.98
CA PRO A 559 12.71 -45.94 16.92
C PRO A 559 13.93 -46.45 16.12
N HIS A 560 14.32 -45.80 15.00
CA HIS A 560 15.73 -45.77 14.55
C HIS A 560 16.10 -44.51 13.74
N ARG A 561 17.33 -44.03 13.95
CA ARG A 561 18.13 -43.01 13.23
C ARG A 561 19.55 -43.62 13.03
N PRO A 562 20.50 -42.97 12.33
CA PRO A 562 20.46 -42.37 10.99
C PRO A 562 21.64 -42.87 10.11
N GLY A 563 21.79 -42.43 8.84
CA GLY A 563 23.03 -42.72 8.08
C GLY A 563 23.10 -42.21 6.62
N PRO A 564 23.93 -41.19 6.31
CA PRO A 564 24.46 -40.89 4.96
C PRO A 564 25.84 -41.60 4.77
N PRO A 565 26.73 -41.33 3.76
CA PRO A 565 26.71 -40.28 2.72
C PRO A 565 27.24 -40.67 1.30
N ALA A 566 27.39 -39.62 0.46
CA ALA A 566 28.40 -39.43 -0.60
C ALA A 566 28.22 -40.05 -2.01
N GLY A 567 28.72 -39.30 -3.01
CA GLY A 567 28.80 -39.65 -4.44
C GLY A 567 28.79 -38.39 -5.32
N ALA A 568 29.87 -38.10 -6.06
CA ALA A 568 30.02 -36.84 -6.82
C ALA A 568 30.74 -37.03 -8.18
N ALA A 569 30.45 -36.12 -9.12
CA ALA A 569 30.98 -36.02 -10.50
C ALA A 569 30.61 -37.19 -11.46
N GLY A 570 30.56 -36.99 -12.78
CA GLY A 570 30.62 -35.76 -13.57
C GLY A 570 31.02 -35.98 -15.05
N ARG A 571 30.97 -34.90 -15.85
CA ARG A 571 31.45 -34.73 -17.27
C ARG A 571 30.61 -35.31 -18.42
N GLY A 572 30.41 -34.47 -19.46
CA GLY A 572 30.82 -34.82 -20.83
C GLY A 572 29.72 -35.09 -21.88
N PRO A 573 29.47 -34.18 -22.84
CA PRO A 573 28.63 -34.43 -24.02
C PRO A 573 29.44 -34.78 -25.29
N ASN A 574 28.84 -35.55 -26.21
CA ASN A 574 29.07 -35.49 -27.67
C ASN A 574 28.18 -36.48 -28.44
N GLY A 575 27.92 -36.22 -29.73
CA GLY A 575 27.35 -37.20 -30.68
C GLY A 575 26.22 -36.67 -31.56
N ALA A 576 26.51 -36.40 -32.83
CA ALA A 576 25.53 -36.07 -33.87
C ALA A 576 25.89 -36.76 -35.20
N ALA A 577 25.03 -36.59 -36.23
CA ALA A 577 25.11 -37.17 -37.58
C ALA A 577 24.65 -38.67 -37.70
N GLN A 578 24.11 -39.17 -38.82
CA GLN A 578 23.86 -38.54 -40.15
C GLN A 578 22.83 -39.33 -41.03
N ALA A 579 22.16 -38.64 -41.98
CA ALA A 579 21.47 -39.15 -43.20
C ALA A 579 20.31 -40.18 -43.05
N GLY A 580 19.35 -40.37 -43.99
CA GLY A 580 19.21 -39.93 -45.38
C GLY A 580 17.72 -39.83 -45.87
N PRO A 581 17.39 -39.71 -47.19
CA PRO A 581 16.35 -38.77 -47.61
C PRO A 581 15.16 -39.24 -48.50
N GLY A 582 14.06 -38.45 -48.47
CA GLY A 582 13.12 -38.18 -49.59
C GLY A 582 11.76 -38.92 -49.61
N PRO A 583 10.78 -38.53 -50.47
CA PRO A 583 10.63 -37.24 -51.17
C PRO A 583 9.17 -36.66 -51.25
N SER A 584 9.05 -35.38 -51.63
CA SER A 584 7.94 -34.73 -52.40
C SER A 584 6.46 -34.77 -51.96
N GLY A 585 5.80 -33.60 -51.93
CA GLY A 585 4.33 -33.49 -52.13
C GLY A 585 3.61 -32.35 -51.37
N PRO A 586 3.20 -31.24 -52.02
CA PRO A 586 2.43 -30.16 -51.37
C PRO A 586 0.92 -30.39 -51.41
N ARG A 587 0.17 -29.83 -50.44
CA ARG A 587 -1.30 -29.71 -50.48
C ARG A 587 -1.72 -28.24 -50.34
N ARG A 588 -2.74 -27.85 -51.12
CA ARG A 588 -3.38 -26.52 -51.12
C ARG A 588 -4.64 -26.50 -50.22
N PRO A 589 -5.14 -25.30 -49.82
CA PRO A 589 -6.26 -25.17 -48.88
C PRO A 589 -7.64 -25.41 -49.50
N VAL A 590 -8.66 -25.51 -48.63
CA VAL A 590 -10.08 -25.70 -48.96
C VAL A 590 -10.84 -24.37 -48.82
N PRO A 591 -11.78 -24.02 -49.74
CA PRO A 591 -12.56 -22.77 -49.69
C PRO A 591 -13.84 -22.89 -48.83
N PRO A 592 -14.46 -21.76 -48.43
CA PRO A 592 -15.72 -21.75 -47.69
C PRO A 592 -16.95 -22.00 -48.59
N SER A 593 -18.03 -22.52 -48.00
CA SER A 593 -19.34 -22.73 -48.63
C SER A 593 -20.42 -21.86 -47.98
N ALA A 594 -21.36 -21.31 -48.77
CA ALA A 594 -22.41 -20.41 -48.30
C ALA A 594 -23.83 -20.97 -48.48
N GLY A 595 -24.77 -20.48 -47.65
CA GLY A 595 -26.15 -20.19 -48.06
C GLY A 595 -27.25 -21.23 -47.77
N SER A 596 -27.97 -21.03 -46.66
CA SER A 596 -29.43 -21.26 -46.50
C SER A 596 -29.87 -20.81 -45.10
N ARG A 597 -30.96 -20.06 -44.88
CA ARG A 597 -31.95 -19.43 -45.79
C ARG A 597 -32.12 -17.97 -45.43
#